data_AF-F8D3D6-F1
#
_entry.id   AF-F8D3D6-F1
#
_cell.length_a   1.000
_cell.length_b   1.000
_cell.length_c   1.000
_cell.angle_alpha   90.00
_cell.angle_beta   90.00
_cell.angle_gamma   90.00
#
_symmetry.space_group_name_H-M   'P 1'
#
loop_
_entity.id
_entity.type
_entity.pdbx_description
1 polymer ?
#
loop_
_entity_poly.entity_id
_entity_poly.type
_entity_poly.pdbx_seq_one_letter_code
_entity_poly.pdbx_strand_id
1 'polypeptide(L)'
;MEVHCEGCAGCCMDWRPLTDGDDASGGRRRAALDDDDDATREAIDGDPNFVPLTRDEVRAFLEHGMAAALTPRFWKAADEAEAVEIDGYEVASVADRPVFFVGLRKPPKPVAPFGRKDETWLPTCVFLDPTTLQCRIHNGELYPAECGAYPTHNLALEQETECERVEAAFGGEGDRLVDESVPDDLEGLLLGSQAIGQKLFCHPVPERLEGIVDRVATGDLTREDRAECLGVAAASSAGTVAISDYHYERGKERALEAMATDETDDAESWVGPAIREWERRREAATAADDDSDDGTDVPPASVARTVEDDRGAPETPGWDALES
;
A
#
# COMPACT_ATOMS: atom_id res chain seq x y z
N MET A 1 -18.50 -4.65 10.55
CA MET A 1 -17.85 -3.35 10.84
C MET A 1 -18.32 -2.33 9.82
N GLU A 2 -18.39 -1.06 10.21
CA GLU A 2 -18.77 0.06 9.34
C GLU A 2 -17.54 0.56 8.55
N VAL A 3 -17.78 1.03 7.33
CA VAL A 3 -16.75 1.47 6.38
C VAL A 3 -17.08 2.92 6.04
N HIS A 4 -16.11 3.83 6.14
CA HIS A 4 -16.23 5.19 5.61
C HIS A 4 -14.99 5.51 4.79
N CYS A 5 -15.19 6.02 3.58
CA CYS A 5 -14.07 6.29 2.69
C CYS A 5 -13.33 7.56 3.05
N GLU A 6 -14.04 8.53 3.61
CA GLU A 6 -13.43 9.63 4.34
C GLU A 6 -12.68 9.05 5.56
N GLY A 7 -11.35 9.14 5.55
CA GLY A 7 -10.52 8.72 6.69
C GLY A 7 -9.91 7.31 6.65
N CYS A 8 -9.85 6.64 5.48
CA CYS A 8 -8.92 5.53 5.08
C CYS A 8 -9.62 4.28 4.54
N ALA A 9 -10.86 3.95 4.92
CA ALA A 9 -11.33 2.57 4.75
C ALA A 9 -11.39 2.10 3.28
N GLY A 10 -11.67 2.99 2.33
CA GLY A 10 -11.76 2.68 0.90
C GLY A 10 -10.45 2.24 0.23
N CYS A 11 -9.39 3.04 0.35
CA CYS A 11 -8.09 2.76 -0.28
C CYS A 11 -7.20 1.81 0.53
N CYS A 12 -7.56 1.57 1.80
CA CYS A 12 -6.74 0.85 2.76
C CYS A 12 -6.90 -0.68 2.72
N MET A 13 -7.72 -1.25 1.83
CA MET A 13 -7.86 -2.71 1.66
C MET A 13 -7.79 -3.11 0.19
N ASP A 14 -7.38 -4.34 -0.07
CA ASP A 14 -7.63 -5.01 -1.36
C ASP A 14 -8.94 -5.81 -1.25
N TRP A 15 -9.96 -5.32 -1.95
CA TRP A 15 -11.33 -5.82 -1.90
C TRP A 15 -11.60 -6.98 -2.85
N ARG A 16 -10.70 -7.23 -3.81
CA ARG A 16 -10.88 -8.26 -4.85
C ARG A 16 -11.19 -9.65 -4.29
N PRO A 17 -10.58 -10.12 -3.19
CA PRO A 17 -10.94 -11.42 -2.62
C PRO A 17 -12.42 -11.51 -2.20
N LEU A 18 -13.09 -10.38 -1.96
CA LEU A 18 -14.51 -10.33 -1.65
C LEU A 18 -15.39 -10.13 -2.89
N THR A 19 -14.94 -9.34 -3.88
CA THR A 19 -15.74 -8.97 -5.06
C THR A 19 -15.62 -9.96 -6.22
N ASP A 20 -14.47 -10.60 -6.38
CA ASP A 20 -14.11 -11.28 -7.63
C ASP A 20 -14.31 -12.82 -7.58
N GLY A 21 -14.64 -13.39 -6.41
CA GLY A 21 -14.94 -14.83 -6.20
C GLY A 21 -13.75 -15.80 -6.37
N ASP A 22 -13.94 -17.08 -6.03
CA ASP A 22 -12.91 -18.16 -6.05
C ASP A 22 -12.35 -18.51 -7.44
N ASP A 23 -12.80 -17.84 -8.51
CA ASP A 23 -12.21 -17.98 -9.86
C ASP A 23 -10.85 -17.24 -10.01
N ALA A 24 -10.25 -16.79 -8.91
CA ALA A 24 -8.90 -16.19 -8.90
C ALA A 24 -7.77 -17.22 -9.11
N SER A 25 -8.09 -18.51 -9.28
CA SER A 25 -7.15 -19.54 -9.71
C SER A 25 -6.95 -19.53 -11.24
N GLY A 26 -6.37 -18.45 -11.75
CA GLY A 26 -5.83 -18.40 -13.11
C GLY A 26 -6.23 -17.18 -13.93
N GLY A 27 -5.43 -16.13 -13.82
CA GLY A 27 -5.24 -15.16 -14.90
C GLY A 27 -6.29 -14.05 -15.02
N ARG A 28 -5.79 -12.82 -14.93
CA ARG A 28 -6.20 -11.67 -15.75
C ARG A 28 -7.73 -11.52 -15.96
N ARG A 29 -8.43 -10.98 -14.95
CA ARG A 29 -9.64 -10.18 -15.19
C ARG A 29 -9.35 -8.68 -15.08
N ARG A 30 -8.38 -8.21 -15.86
CA ARG A 30 -8.58 -6.98 -16.63
C ARG A 30 -9.09 -7.41 -17.99
N ALA A 31 -10.37 -7.79 -18.06
CA ALA A 31 -11.05 -7.85 -19.34
C ALA A 31 -11.43 -6.41 -19.68
N ALA A 32 -10.66 -5.83 -20.61
CA ALA A 32 -11.04 -4.77 -21.53
C ALA A 32 -12.15 -3.81 -21.05
N LEU A 33 -11.73 -2.70 -20.42
CA LEU A 33 -12.39 -1.43 -20.70
C LEU A 33 -11.72 -0.88 -21.95
N ASP A 34 -12.47 -1.01 -23.04
CA ASP A 34 -12.31 -0.41 -24.36
C ASP A 34 -11.03 -0.68 -25.18
N ASP A 35 -11.29 -1.30 -26.32
CA ASP A 35 -10.41 -1.60 -27.46
C ASP A 35 -10.08 -0.32 -28.27
N ASP A 36 -9.86 0.80 -27.57
CA ASP A 36 -9.45 2.09 -28.15
C ASP A 36 -8.41 2.78 -27.23
N ASP A 37 -7.13 2.54 -27.52
CA ASP A 37 -6.03 3.51 -27.40
C ASP A 37 -5.75 4.22 -26.04
N ASP A 38 -6.10 3.65 -24.87
CA ASP A 38 -5.72 4.23 -23.56
C ASP A 38 -4.92 3.24 -22.68
N ALA A 39 -3.60 3.18 -22.95
CA ALA A 39 -2.66 2.27 -22.30
C ALA A 39 -2.41 2.62 -20.82
N THR A 40 -3.32 2.22 -19.93
CA THR A 40 -3.07 2.26 -18.49
C THR A 40 -1.96 1.26 -18.10
N ARG A 41 -0.83 1.79 -17.61
CA ARG A 41 0.31 0.96 -17.18
C ARG A 41 -0.11 0.00 -16.06
N GLU A 42 0.24 -1.28 -16.20
CA GLU A 42 -0.06 -2.31 -15.21
C GLU A 42 1.01 -2.31 -14.10
N ALA A 43 0.57 -2.32 -12.84
CA ALA A 43 1.48 -2.46 -11.70
C ALA A 43 2.03 -3.89 -11.62
N ILE A 44 3.31 -4.03 -11.34
CA ILE A 44 3.99 -5.34 -11.29
C ILE A 44 3.56 -6.17 -10.08
N ASP A 45 3.25 -5.52 -8.94
CA ASP A 45 2.76 -6.18 -7.72
C ASP A 45 1.27 -6.59 -7.81
N GLY A 46 0.57 -6.15 -8.86
CA GLY A 46 -0.84 -6.48 -9.09
C GLY A 46 -1.82 -5.95 -8.05
N ASP A 47 -1.42 -5.09 -7.12
CA ASP A 47 -2.31 -4.51 -6.11
C ASP A 47 -3.09 -3.32 -6.71
N PRO A 48 -4.42 -3.33 -6.68
CA PRO A 48 -5.25 -2.33 -7.35
C PRO A 48 -5.12 -0.94 -6.72
N ASN A 49 -4.78 -0.87 -5.42
CA ASN A 49 -4.85 0.37 -4.65
C ASN A 49 -3.49 0.68 -4.03
N PHE A 50 -2.89 1.80 -4.37
CA PHE A 50 -1.63 2.20 -3.77
C PHE A 50 -1.74 3.61 -3.25
N VAL A 51 -1.21 3.84 -2.06
CA VAL A 51 -1.04 5.18 -1.51
C VAL A 51 0.41 5.59 -1.78
N PRO A 52 0.70 6.28 -2.90
CA PRO A 52 2.05 6.78 -3.17
C PRO A 52 2.43 7.90 -2.20
N LEU A 53 3.56 7.73 -1.54
CA LEU A 53 4.16 8.71 -0.66
C LEU A 53 5.10 9.64 -1.43
N THR A 54 5.14 10.88 -0.98
CA THR A 54 6.16 11.85 -1.36
C THR A 54 7.50 11.53 -0.70
N ARG A 55 8.57 12.09 -1.25
CA ARG A 55 9.92 12.01 -0.70
C ARG A 55 9.97 12.42 0.77
N ASP A 56 9.29 13.51 1.11
CA ASP A 56 9.38 14.08 2.46
C ASP A 56 8.59 13.22 3.46
N GLU A 57 7.49 12.60 3.04
CA GLU A 57 6.82 11.55 3.82
C GLU A 57 7.71 10.32 4.00
N VAL A 58 8.34 9.81 2.94
CA VAL A 58 9.32 8.69 3.04
C VAL A 58 10.40 9.03 4.07
N ARG A 59 10.96 10.23 4.04
CA ARG A 59 11.94 10.69 5.03
C ARG A 59 11.36 10.72 6.45
N ALA A 60 10.14 11.22 6.62
CA ALA A 60 9.48 11.25 7.93
C ALA A 60 9.28 9.84 8.51
N PHE A 61 8.85 8.87 7.69
CA PHE A 61 8.74 7.48 8.12
C PHE A 61 10.11 6.88 8.51
N LEU A 62 11.17 7.14 7.73
CA LEU A 62 12.52 6.71 8.08
C LEU A 62 13.04 7.39 9.36
N GLU A 63 12.62 8.64 9.60
CA GLU A 63 12.99 9.39 10.80
C GLU A 63 12.38 8.83 12.07
N HIS A 64 11.17 8.28 11.96
CA HIS A 64 10.42 7.64 13.04
C HIS A 64 10.67 6.13 13.15
N GLY A 65 11.68 5.58 12.46
CA GLY A 65 11.99 4.15 12.50
C GLY A 65 10.90 3.25 11.91
N MET A 66 10.03 3.79 11.05
CA MET A 66 8.88 3.07 10.48
C MET A 66 9.16 2.55 9.06
N ALA A 67 10.41 2.20 8.75
CA ALA A 67 10.80 1.73 7.42
C ALA A 67 10.05 0.44 7.01
N ALA A 68 9.72 -0.44 7.96
CA ALA A 68 8.96 -1.66 7.71
C ALA A 68 7.53 -1.41 7.20
N ALA A 69 6.98 -0.19 7.39
CA ALA A 69 5.69 0.20 6.85
C ALA A 69 5.69 0.40 5.33
N LEU A 70 6.87 0.59 4.73
CA LEU A 70 7.01 1.08 3.36
C LEU A 70 7.34 -0.03 2.36
N THR A 71 6.90 0.14 1.12
CA THR A 71 7.23 -0.78 0.01
C THR A 71 7.36 -0.03 -1.31
N PRO A 72 8.30 -0.41 -2.19
CA PRO A 72 8.32 0.07 -3.56
C PRO A 72 7.22 -0.60 -4.39
N ARG A 73 6.77 0.10 -5.45
CA ARG A 73 5.96 -0.43 -6.54
C ARG A 73 6.53 0.00 -7.88
N PHE A 74 6.55 -0.93 -8.82
CA PHE A 74 6.96 -0.71 -10.21
C PHE A 74 5.79 -0.93 -11.18
N TRP A 75 5.92 -0.40 -12.40
CA TRP A 75 4.94 -0.58 -13.47
C TRP A 75 5.60 -1.14 -14.71
N LYS A 76 4.80 -1.86 -15.49
CA LYS A 76 5.16 -2.21 -16.86
C LYS A 76 5.21 -0.95 -17.73
N ALA A 77 6.15 -0.91 -18.65
CA ALA A 77 6.21 0.12 -19.66
C ALA A 77 4.98 0.06 -20.57
N ALA A 78 4.56 1.21 -21.09
CA ALA A 78 3.48 1.27 -22.07
C ALA A 78 3.98 0.92 -23.48
N ASP A 79 5.27 1.20 -23.75
CA ASP A 79 5.94 0.92 -25.01
C ASP A 79 7.44 0.62 -24.79
N GLU A 80 8.09 0.09 -25.83
CA GLU A 80 9.52 -0.26 -25.82
C GLU A 80 10.45 0.96 -25.64
N ALA A 81 10.02 2.17 -26.02
CA ALA A 81 10.86 3.38 -25.95
C ALA A 81 11.01 3.89 -24.50
N GLU A 82 10.09 3.49 -23.63
CA GLU A 82 10.08 3.82 -22.22
C GLU A 82 10.40 2.61 -21.33
N ALA A 83 10.87 1.51 -21.91
CA ALA A 83 11.13 0.26 -21.21
C ALA A 83 12.61 0.07 -20.83
N VAL A 84 12.83 -0.44 -19.62
CA VAL A 84 14.10 -1.05 -19.20
C VAL A 84 13.79 -2.48 -18.77
N GLU A 85 14.44 -3.46 -19.41
CA GLU A 85 14.27 -4.87 -19.08
C GLU A 85 15.01 -5.22 -17.78
N ILE A 86 14.28 -5.72 -16.77
CA ILE A 86 14.82 -6.16 -15.49
C ILE A 86 14.07 -7.41 -15.06
N ASP A 87 14.80 -8.47 -14.72
CA ASP A 87 14.23 -9.76 -14.29
C ASP A 87 13.18 -10.36 -15.26
N GLY A 88 13.28 -10.03 -16.56
CA GLY A 88 12.29 -10.45 -17.57
C GLY A 88 11.00 -9.61 -17.61
N TYR A 89 10.96 -8.47 -16.91
CA TYR A 89 9.89 -7.48 -16.96
C TYR A 89 10.35 -6.24 -17.74
N GLU A 90 9.49 -5.73 -18.62
CA GLU A 90 9.67 -4.41 -19.25
C GLU A 90 9.23 -3.32 -18.27
N VAL A 91 10.15 -2.83 -17.45
CA VAL A 91 9.87 -1.84 -16.40
C VAL A 91 9.80 -0.44 -17.01
N ALA A 92 8.77 0.32 -16.65
CA ALA A 92 8.62 1.71 -17.06
C ALA A 92 9.83 2.54 -16.60
N SER A 93 10.25 3.50 -17.43
CA SER A 93 11.46 4.28 -17.17
C SER A 93 11.31 5.75 -17.58
N VAL A 94 12.13 6.60 -16.99
CA VAL A 94 12.31 8.00 -17.39
C VAL A 94 13.79 8.25 -17.56
N ALA A 95 14.21 8.64 -18.76
CA ALA A 95 15.62 8.82 -19.11
C ALA A 95 16.47 7.57 -18.79
N ASP A 96 16.00 6.41 -19.27
CA ASP A 96 16.62 5.08 -19.09
C ASP A 96 16.76 4.65 -17.61
N ARG A 97 16.02 5.29 -16.71
CA ARG A 97 16.00 4.97 -15.28
C ARG A 97 14.66 4.36 -14.89
N PRO A 98 14.65 3.12 -14.38
CA PRO A 98 13.44 2.46 -13.90
C PRO A 98 12.73 3.34 -12.89
N VAL A 99 11.41 3.52 -13.07
CA VAL A 99 10.61 4.34 -12.17
C VAL A 99 9.79 3.51 -11.19
N PHE A 100 9.63 4.03 -9.99
CA PHE A 100 8.86 3.41 -8.92
C PHE A 100 8.19 4.45 -8.03
N PHE A 101 7.12 4.06 -7.33
CA PHE A 101 6.62 4.78 -6.17
C PHE A 101 7.06 4.05 -4.91
N VAL A 102 7.06 4.76 -3.79
CA VAL A 102 7.06 4.18 -2.45
C VAL A 102 5.68 4.39 -1.86
N GLY A 103 5.14 3.38 -1.21
CA GLY A 103 3.82 3.44 -0.58
C GLY A 103 3.76 2.60 0.68
N LEU A 104 2.55 2.46 1.23
CA LEU A 104 2.30 1.70 2.43
C LEU A 104 2.10 0.21 2.14
N ARG A 105 2.68 -0.64 2.99
CA ARG A 105 2.47 -2.09 2.93
C ARG A 105 1.05 -2.48 3.33
N LYS A 106 0.61 -3.60 2.79
CA LYS A 106 -0.68 -4.22 3.10
C LYS A 106 -0.51 -5.64 3.65
N PRO A 107 -0.07 -5.82 4.91
CA PRO A 107 -0.07 -7.15 5.52
C PRO A 107 -1.49 -7.77 5.51
N PRO A 108 -1.60 -9.10 5.53
CA PRO A 108 -2.89 -9.76 5.68
C PRO A 108 -3.45 -9.50 7.08
N LYS A 109 -4.68 -8.98 7.19
CA LYS A 109 -5.37 -8.82 8.48
C LYS A 109 -6.75 -9.47 8.47
N PRO A 110 -7.24 -10.00 9.61
CA PRO A 110 -8.58 -10.56 9.70
C PRO A 110 -9.60 -9.44 9.86
N VAL A 111 -10.38 -9.17 8.81
CA VAL A 111 -11.35 -8.07 8.78
C VAL A 111 -12.74 -8.57 8.40
N ALA A 112 -13.78 -7.92 8.92
CA ALA A 112 -15.18 -8.20 8.61
C ALA A 112 -15.92 -6.92 8.14
N PRO A 113 -15.58 -6.40 6.95
CA PRO A 113 -16.21 -5.20 6.40
C PRO A 113 -17.69 -5.45 6.04
N PHE A 114 -18.48 -4.39 5.88
CA PHE A 114 -19.90 -4.44 5.49
C PHE A 114 -20.80 -5.29 6.40
N GLY A 115 -20.56 -5.22 7.71
CA GLY A 115 -21.38 -5.98 8.67
C GLY A 115 -21.31 -7.50 8.51
N ARG A 116 -20.31 -8.04 7.77
CA ARG A 116 -20.07 -9.48 7.69
C ARG A 116 -19.86 -10.05 9.09
N LYS A 117 -20.34 -11.29 9.28
CA LYS A 117 -20.26 -11.98 10.57
C LYS A 117 -18.93 -12.67 10.78
N ASP A 118 -18.33 -13.13 9.70
CA ASP A 118 -17.11 -13.91 9.71
C ASP A 118 -15.97 -13.06 9.15
N GLU A 119 -14.85 -13.02 9.88
CA GLU A 119 -13.63 -12.38 9.43
C GLU A 119 -13.02 -13.10 8.22
N THR A 120 -12.32 -12.34 7.38
CA THR A 120 -11.55 -12.87 6.25
C THR A 120 -10.19 -12.20 6.22
N TRP A 121 -9.16 -12.98 5.89
CA TRP A 121 -7.83 -12.45 5.64
C TRP A 121 -7.82 -11.59 4.37
N LEU A 122 -7.64 -10.28 4.51
CA LEU A 122 -7.48 -9.37 3.38
C LEU A 122 -6.14 -8.62 3.45
N PRO A 123 -5.48 -8.36 2.30
CA PRO A 123 -4.39 -7.39 2.24
C PRO A 123 -4.91 -6.03 2.70
N THR A 124 -4.38 -5.56 3.82
CA THR A 124 -4.91 -4.41 4.54
C THR A 124 -3.76 -3.48 4.91
N CYS A 125 -3.90 -2.19 4.63
CA CYS A 125 -2.95 -1.14 4.98
C CYS A 125 -2.45 -1.35 6.41
N VAL A 126 -1.14 -1.27 6.58
CA VAL A 126 -0.47 -1.53 7.84
C VAL A 126 -1.06 -0.74 9.02
N PHE A 127 -1.59 0.46 8.77
CA PHE A 127 -2.18 1.32 9.80
C PHE A 127 -3.68 1.18 10.00
N LEU A 128 -4.38 0.33 9.23
CA LEU A 128 -5.80 0.07 9.47
C LEU A 128 -5.96 -0.84 10.69
N ASP A 129 -6.74 -0.41 11.68
CA ASP A 129 -7.16 -1.27 12.77
C ASP A 129 -8.22 -2.26 12.26
N PRO A 130 -7.96 -3.58 12.28
CA PRO A 130 -8.92 -4.55 11.76
C PRO A 130 -10.19 -4.70 12.62
N THR A 131 -10.19 -4.16 13.85
CA THR A 131 -11.34 -4.22 14.76
C THR A 131 -12.37 -3.13 14.45
N THR A 132 -11.89 -1.93 14.11
CA THR A 132 -12.74 -0.74 13.90
C THR A 132 -12.81 -0.28 12.45
N LEU A 133 -11.87 -0.75 11.60
CA LEU A 133 -11.64 -0.27 10.24
C LEU A 133 -11.27 1.22 10.16
N GLN A 134 -10.68 1.76 11.23
CA GLN A 134 -10.15 3.12 11.28
C GLN A 134 -8.64 3.14 11.10
N CYS A 135 -8.11 4.25 10.56
CA CYS A 135 -6.68 4.45 10.46
C CYS A 135 -6.09 4.91 11.80
N ARG A 136 -5.13 4.15 12.32
CA ARG A 136 -4.44 4.44 13.59
C ARG A 136 -3.64 5.75 13.57
N ILE A 137 -3.23 6.20 12.39
CA ILE A 137 -2.46 7.44 12.24
C ILE A 137 -3.29 8.56 11.63
N HIS A 138 -4.62 8.44 11.60
CA HIS A 138 -5.49 9.48 11.03
C HIS A 138 -5.25 10.85 11.69
N ASN A 139 -5.08 11.89 10.88
CA ASN A 139 -4.71 13.26 11.31
C ASN A 139 -3.43 13.35 12.16
N GLY A 140 -2.64 12.28 12.22
CA GLY A 140 -1.33 12.25 12.86
C GLY A 140 -0.24 12.83 11.95
N GLU A 141 0.95 13.05 12.52
CA GLU A 141 2.10 13.62 11.80
C GLU A 141 2.53 12.78 10.58
N LEU A 142 2.39 11.46 10.67
CA LEU A 142 2.74 10.53 9.59
C LEU A 142 1.55 10.20 8.67
N TYR A 143 0.39 10.85 8.84
CA TYR A 143 -0.77 10.62 7.99
C TYR A 143 -0.46 11.07 6.56
N PRO A 144 -0.47 10.18 5.55
CA PRO A 144 -0.11 10.57 4.20
C PRO A 144 -1.10 11.58 3.63
N ALA A 145 -0.58 12.59 2.93
CA ALA A 145 -1.38 13.61 2.25
C ALA A 145 -2.35 12.96 1.25
N GLU A 146 -1.92 11.91 0.54
CA GLU A 146 -2.77 11.17 -0.39
C GLU A 146 -3.94 10.48 0.32
N CYS A 147 -3.73 9.96 1.54
CA CYS A 147 -4.82 9.39 2.32
C CYS A 147 -5.87 10.43 2.72
N GLY A 148 -5.44 11.67 3.01
CA GLY A 148 -6.33 12.78 3.34
C GLY A 148 -7.00 13.42 2.11
N ALA A 149 -6.42 13.24 0.92
CA ALA A 149 -6.97 13.75 -0.33
C ALA A 149 -7.89 12.76 -1.04
N TYR A 150 -7.86 11.48 -0.66
CA TYR A 150 -8.80 10.47 -1.14
C TYR A 150 -10.18 10.64 -0.47
N PRO A 151 -11.31 10.49 -1.19
CA PRO A 151 -11.43 10.15 -2.61
C PRO A 151 -11.42 11.35 -3.57
N THR A 152 -11.33 12.57 -3.05
CA THR A 152 -11.46 13.83 -3.80
C THR A 152 -10.62 13.90 -5.07
N HIS A 153 -9.36 13.45 -5.03
CA HIS A 153 -8.49 13.44 -6.22
C HIS A 153 -8.98 12.51 -7.34
N ASN A 154 -9.52 11.33 -7.00
CA ASN A 154 -10.08 10.41 -7.99
C ASN A 154 -11.33 11.00 -8.64
N LEU A 155 -12.24 11.53 -7.82
CA LEU A 155 -13.46 12.18 -8.29
C LEU A 155 -13.15 13.37 -9.22
N ALA A 156 -12.16 14.17 -8.87
CA ALA A 156 -11.69 15.27 -9.69
C ALA A 156 -11.10 14.85 -11.04
N LEU A 157 -10.49 13.66 -11.09
CA LEU A 157 -9.94 13.06 -12.30
C LEU A 157 -10.98 12.22 -13.07
N GLU A 158 -12.24 12.25 -12.63
CA GLU A 158 -13.33 11.45 -13.18
C GLU A 158 -12.97 9.94 -13.21
N GLN A 159 -12.22 9.49 -12.21
CA GLN A 159 -11.83 8.10 -12.04
C GLN A 159 -12.70 7.43 -10.98
N GLU A 160 -13.20 6.23 -11.32
CA GLU A 160 -13.93 5.40 -10.37
C GLU A 160 -13.07 5.12 -9.13
N THR A 161 -13.68 5.29 -7.96
CA THR A 161 -13.08 5.00 -6.66
C THR A 161 -13.36 3.57 -6.25
N GLU A 162 -12.46 3.00 -5.44
CA GLU A 162 -12.70 1.72 -4.77
C GLU A 162 -14.01 1.68 -3.98
N CYS A 163 -14.36 2.81 -3.39
CA CYS A 163 -15.57 2.94 -2.62
C CYS A 163 -16.81 2.83 -3.49
N GLU A 164 -16.84 3.49 -4.64
CA GLU A 164 -17.94 3.33 -5.62
C GLU A 164 -18.05 1.87 -6.09
N ARG A 165 -16.92 1.18 -6.33
CA ARG A 165 -16.94 -0.26 -6.68
C ARG A 165 -17.50 -1.13 -5.58
N VAL A 166 -17.08 -0.88 -4.35
CA VAL A 166 -17.46 -1.68 -3.19
C VAL A 166 -18.92 -1.39 -2.79
N GLU A 167 -19.36 -0.14 -2.89
CA GLU A 167 -20.78 0.24 -2.79
C GLU A 167 -21.62 -0.49 -3.83
N ALA A 168 -21.17 -0.54 -5.08
CA ALA A 168 -21.89 -1.26 -6.14
C ALA A 168 -21.98 -2.77 -5.86
N ALA A 169 -20.97 -3.36 -5.19
CA ALA A 169 -20.94 -4.79 -4.89
C ALA A 169 -21.69 -5.18 -3.60
N PHE A 170 -21.66 -4.32 -2.56
CA PHE A 170 -22.14 -4.67 -1.22
C PHE A 170 -23.08 -3.63 -0.58
N GLY A 171 -23.22 -2.44 -1.16
CA GLY A 171 -24.05 -1.36 -0.62
C GLY A 171 -25.55 -1.63 -0.74
N GLY A 172 -26.30 -1.24 0.29
CA GLY A 172 -27.75 -1.17 0.30
C GLY A 172 -28.29 0.16 -0.25
N GLU A 173 -29.63 0.27 -0.34
CA GLU A 173 -30.29 1.52 -0.74
C GLU A 173 -30.03 2.62 0.30
N GLY A 174 -29.19 3.59 -0.03
CA GLY A 174 -28.82 4.71 0.84
C GLY A 174 -27.46 4.58 1.54
N ASP A 175 -26.73 3.47 1.33
CA ASP A 175 -25.36 3.32 1.82
C ASP A 175 -24.42 4.08 0.88
N ARG A 176 -23.90 5.22 1.35
CA ARG A 176 -22.97 6.06 0.60
C ARG A 176 -21.72 6.28 1.43
N LEU A 177 -20.62 5.70 0.99
CA LEU A 177 -19.29 5.77 1.62
C LEU A 177 -18.51 7.00 1.13
N VAL A 178 -18.85 7.54 -0.05
CA VAL A 178 -18.19 8.69 -0.68
C VAL A 178 -19.10 9.92 -0.74
N ASP A 179 -18.61 11.06 -0.25
CA ASP A 179 -19.17 12.36 -0.64
C ASP A 179 -18.71 12.71 -2.07
N GLU A 180 -19.65 13.11 -2.95
CA GLU A 180 -19.33 13.50 -4.34
C GLU A 180 -18.88 14.97 -4.43
N SER A 181 -18.82 15.68 -3.30
CA SER A 181 -18.37 17.06 -3.29
C SER A 181 -16.86 17.15 -3.56
N VAL A 182 -16.50 17.71 -4.71
CA VAL A 182 -15.12 18.04 -5.07
C VAL A 182 -14.89 19.53 -4.82
N PRO A 183 -13.96 19.93 -3.94
CA PRO A 183 -13.60 21.32 -3.75
C PRO A 183 -13.08 21.96 -5.04
N ASP A 184 -13.39 23.25 -5.25
CA ASP A 184 -12.99 23.99 -6.45
C ASP A 184 -11.45 24.22 -6.56
N ASP A 185 -10.72 24.12 -5.44
CA ASP A 185 -9.26 24.33 -5.39
C ASP A 185 -8.56 23.03 -4.95
N LEU A 186 -8.16 22.23 -5.94
CA LEU A 186 -7.49 20.96 -5.72
C LEU A 186 -6.00 21.17 -5.55
N GLU A 187 -5.56 21.20 -4.30
CA GLU A 187 -4.14 21.19 -3.97
C GLU A 187 -3.59 19.76 -3.97
N GLY A 188 -2.27 19.64 -4.18
CA GLY A 188 -1.54 18.38 -3.94
C GLY A 188 -1.54 17.34 -5.07
N LEU A 189 -2.28 17.55 -6.16
CA LEU A 189 -2.20 16.73 -7.38
C LEU A 189 -0.82 16.90 -8.06
N LEU A 190 0.17 16.16 -7.58
CA LEU A 190 1.53 16.11 -8.14
C LEU A 190 1.52 15.34 -9.47
N LEU A 191 1.06 15.98 -10.54
CA LEU A 191 0.95 15.41 -11.89
C LEU A 191 1.96 16.03 -12.86
N GLY A 192 2.70 15.23 -13.61
CA GLY A 192 3.68 15.72 -14.59
C GLY A 192 5.11 15.77 -14.03
N SER A 193 5.99 16.57 -14.65
CA SER A 193 7.44 16.52 -14.38
C SER A 193 7.83 16.91 -12.96
N GLN A 194 7.03 17.72 -12.27
CA GLN A 194 7.22 18.07 -10.86
C GLN A 194 7.03 16.88 -9.91
N ALA A 195 6.36 15.81 -10.36
CA ALA A 195 6.24 14.57 -9.60
C ALA A 195 7.56 13.79 -9.57
N ILE A 196 8.44 13.97 -10.57
CA ILE A 196 9.72 13.27 -10.65
C ILE A 196 10.60 13.69 -9.48
N GLY A 197 11.12 12.70 -8.76
CA GLY A 197 11.93 12.86 -7.57
C GLY A 197 11.20 13.41 -6.34
N GLN A 198 9.91 13.75 -6.45
CA GLN A 198 9.05 14.13 -5.34
C GLN A 198 8.06 13.02 -4.96
N LYS A 199 7.48 12.30 -5.92
CA LYS A 199 6.53 11.20 -5.71
C LYS A 199 6.90 10.00 -6.59
N LEU A 200 7.23 10.26 -7.87
CA LEU A 200 7.78 9.27 -8.81
C LEU A 200 9.30 9.26 -8.71
N PHE A 201 9.89 8.14 -8.29
CA PHE A 201 11.33 8.02 -8.09
C PHE A 201 11.98 7.30 -9.26
N CYS A 202 13.20 7.72 -9.63
CA CYS A 202 13.97 7.13 -10.74
C CYS A 202 15.21 6.44 -10.18
N HIS A 203 15.31 5.12 -10.32
CA HIS A 203 16.48 4.38 -9.85
C HIS A 203 17.71 4.70 -10.73
N PRO A 204 18.83 5.18 -10.16
CA PRO A 204 19.96 5.66 -10.97
C PRO A 204 20.79 4.55 -11.61
N VAL A 205 20.71 3.31 -11.10
CA VAL A 205 21.52 2.16 -11.50
C VAL A 205 20.59 0.94 -11.66
N PRO A 206 20.09 0.64 -12.87
CA PRO A 206 19.12 -0.44 -13.09
C PRO A 206 19.59 -1.81 -12.59
N GLU A 207 20.89 -2.10 -12.68
CA GLU A 207 21.50 -3.38 -12.31
C GLU A 207 21.36 -3.68 -10.81
N ARG A 208 21.17 -2.66 -9.97
CA ARG A 208 20.90 -2.87 -8.53
C ARG A 208 19.49 -3.36 -8.24
N LEU A 209 18.59 -3.28 -9.22
CA LEU A 209 17.23 -3.81 -9.13
C LEU A 209 17.15 -5.27 -9.58
N GLU A 210 18.24 -5.88 -10.03
CA GLU A 210 18.27 -7.30 -10.38
C GLU A 210 17.83 -8.18 -9.19
N GLY A 211 16.85 -9.05 -9.45
CA GLY A 211 16.13 -9.86 -8.48
C GLY A 211 15.10 -9.10 -7.64
N ILE A 212 15.17 -7.76 -7.55
CA ILE A 212 14.22 -6.96 -6.78
C ILE A 212 12.87 -6.95 -7.49
N VAL A 213 12.85 -6.74 -8.80
CA VAL A 213 11.60 -6.63 -9.57
C VAL A 213 10.85 -7.95 -9.57
N ASP A 214 11.56 -9.08 -9.70
CA ASP A 214 10.94 -10.40 -9.53
C ASP A 214 10.34 -10.59 -8.14
N ARG A 215 11.08 -10.22 -7.07
CA ARG A 215 10.56 -10.30 -5.69
C ARG A 215 9.41 -9.33 -5.41
N VAL A 216 9.31 -8.20 -6.12
CA VAL A 216 8.11 -7.35 -6.11
C VAL A 216 6.93 -8.12 -6.70
N ALA A 217 7.13 -8.76 -7.85
CA ALA A 217 6.08 -9.50 -8.53
C ALA A 217 5.57 -10.71 -7.73
N THR A 218 6.44 -11.40 -6.99
CA THR A 218 6.08 -12.55 -6.16
C THR A 218 5.68 -12.20 -4.72
N GLY A 219 5.87 -10.95 -4.30
CA GLY A 219 5.57 -10.50 -2.94
C GLY A 219 6.65 -10.83 -1.90
N ASP A 220 7.83 -11.25 -2.33
CA ASP A 220 8.92 -11.77 -1.48
C ASP A 220 10.04 -10.75 -1.22
N LEU A 221 9.74 -9.45 -1.31
CA LEU A 221 10.72 -8.39 -1.06
C LEU A 221 11.43 -8.59 0.29
N THR A 222 12.75 -8.46 0.28
CA THR A 222 13.60 -8.48 1.48
C THR A 222 13.71 -7.10 2.11
N ARG A 223 14.42 -7.01 3.24
CA ARG A 223 14.69 -5.72 3.90
C ARG A 223 15.69 -4.90 3.10
N GLU A 224 16.68 -5.57 2.52
CA GLU A 224 17.72 -4.98 1.68
C GLU A 224 17.12 -4.38 0.41
N ASP A 225 16.16 -5.08 -0.21
CA ASP A 225 15.47 -4.59 -1.40
C ASP A 225 14.67 -3.31 -1.13
N ARG A 226 13.92 -3.31 -0.01
CA ARG A 226 13.18 -2.12 0.44
C ARG A 226 14.16 -1.00 0.73
N ALA A 227 15.23 -1.25 1.47
CA ALA A 227 16.20 -0.24 1.83
C ALA A 227 16.90 0.40 0.62
N GLU A 228 17.18 -0.36 -0.45
CA GLU A 228 17.68 0.20 -1.72
C GLU A 228 16.72 1.25 -2.27
N CYS A 229 15.45 0.90 -2.45
CA CYS A 229 14.44 1.78 -3.02
C CYS A 229 14.13 2.98 -2.10
N LEU A 230 14.05 2.75 -0.79
CA LEU A 230 13.82 3.81 0.20
C LEU A 230 14.98 4.81 0.27
N GLY A 231 16.22 4.32 0.14
CA GLY A 231 17.40 5.17 0.03
C GLY A 231 17.34 6.09 -1.19
N VAL A 232 17.00 5.53 -2.36
CA VAL A 232 16.83 6.32 -3.60
C VAL A 232 15.70 7.33 -3.48
N ALA A 233 14.55 6.92 -2.95
CA ALA A 233 13.41 7.81 -2.74
C ALA A 233 13.82 8.99 -1.83
N ALA A 234 14.39 8.71 -0.65
CA ALA A 234 14.85 9.72 0.29
C ALA A 234 15.94 10.64 -0.28
N ALA A 235 16.72 10.18 -1.25
CA ALA A 235 17.80 10.94 -1.89
C ALA A 235 17.36 11.79 -3.10
N SER A 236 16.14 11.59 -3.58
CA SER A 236 15.66 12.17 -4.83
C SER A 236 15.46 13.69 -4.77
N SER A 237 15.64 14.35 -5.92
CA SER A 237 15.47 15.80 -6.07
C SER A 237 14.25 16.10 -6.93
N ALA A 238 13.33 16.92 -6.41
CA ALA A 238 12.09 17.25 -7.09
C ALA A 238 12.34 17.90 -8.47
N GLY A 239 11.55 17.48 -9.46
CA GLY A 239 11.64 17.93 -10.86
C GLY A 239 12.81 17.36 -11.66
N THR A 240 13.55 16.37 -11.13
CA THR A 240 14.73 15.81 -11.81
C THR A 240 14.97 14.35 -11.41
N VAL A 241 15.68 13.61 -12.26
CA VAL A 241 16.10 12.23 -11.99
C VAL A 241 17.33 12.17 -11.06
N ALA A 242 17.91 13.31 -10.68
CA ALA A 242 19.11 13.36 -9.85
C ALA A 242 18.84 12.97 -8.39
N ILE A 243 19.81 12.28 -7.79
CA ILE A 243 19.80 11.92 -6.37
C ILE A 243 21.06 12.44 -5.66
N SER A 244 20.99 12.58 -4.35
CA SER A 244 22.14 12.90 -3.49
C SER A 244 22.73 11.64 -2.87
N ASP A 245 23.99 11.32 -3.19
CA ASP A 245 24.69 10.15 -2.63
C ASP A 245 24.69 10.14 -1.10
N TYR A 246 24.90 11.29 -0.46
CA TYR A 246 24.87 11.42 0.99
C TYR A 246 23.50 11.04 1.58
N HIS A 247 22.42 11.53 0.97
CA HIS A 247 21.06 11.20 1.44
C HIS A 247 20.67 9.76 1.10
N TYR A 248 21.22 9.19 0.03
CA TYR A 248 21.02 7.80 -0.36
C TYR A 248 21.62 6.86 0.68
N GLU A 249 22.91 7.02 1.00
CA GLU A 249 23.59 6.17 1.99
C GLU A 249 22.91 6.30 3.36
N ARG A 250 22.62 7.54 3.79
CA ARG A 250 21.94 7.78 5.06
C ARG A 250 20.52 7.20 5.10
N GLY A 251 19.75 7.34 4.01
CA GLY A 251 18.40 6.82 3.91
C GLY A 251 18.37 5.29 3.96
N LYS A 252 19.28 4.66 3.22
CA LYS A 252 19.43 3.20 3.19
C LYS A 252 19.89 2.63 4.53
N GLU A 253 20.89 3.25 5.16
CA GLU A 253 21.38 2.86 6.50
C GLU A 253 20.25 2.90 7.53
N ARG A 254 19.49 4.01 7.59
CA ARG A 254 18.36 4.14 8.51
C ARG A 254 17.25 3.12 8.24
N ALA A 255 16.96 2.83 6.97
CA ALA A 255 15.97 1.82 6.62
C ALA A 255 16.39 0.43 7.11
N LEU A 256 17.65 0.05 6.90
CA LEU A 256 18.20 -1.22 7.37
C LEU A 256 18.22 -1.30 8.90
N GLU A 257 18.66 -0.23 9.58
CA GLU A 257 18.70 -0.17 11.05
C GLU A 257 17.30 -0.36 11.63
N ALA A 258 16.30 0.39 11.15
CA ALA A 258 14.92 0.30 11.59
C ALA A 258 14.32 -1.11 11.38
N MET A 259 14.54 -1.71 10.22
CA MET A 259 14.03 -3.06 9.95
C MET A 259 14.82 -4.18 10.65
N ALA A 260 16.02 -3.90 11.16
CA ALA A 260 16.81 -4.82 11.97
C ALA A 260 16.40 -4.76 13.44
N THR A 261 16.18 -3.56 14.00
CA THR A 261 15.66 -3.39 15.37
C THR A 261 14.26 -3.97 15.50
N ASP A 262 13.47 -3.90 14.43
CA ASP A 262 12.16 -4.54 14.40
C ASP A 262 12.23 -6.04 14.70
N GLU A 263 13.35 -6.75 14.50
CA GLU A 263 13.47 -8.20 14.80
C GLU A 263 13.67 -8.53 16.29
N THR A 264 13.88 -7.53 17.14
CA THR A 264 14.10 -7.72 18.57
C THR A 264 12.88 -7.29 19.38
N ASP A 265 12.82 -7.72 20.64
CA ASP A 265 11.75 -7.30 21.57
C ASP A 265 11.89 -5.82 22.00
N ASP A 266 12.98 -5.13 21.60
CA ASP A 266 13.26 -3.72 21.91
C ASP A 266 12.96 -2.79 20.71
N ALA A 267 12.10 -3.23 19.77
CA ALA A 267 11.74 -2.45 18.60
C ALA A 267 11.17 -1.07 18.97
N GLU A 268 11.70 -0.01 18.35
CA GLU A 268 11.21 1.36 18.55
C GLU A 268 9.82 1.60 17.91
N SER A 269 9.46 0.77 16.93
CA SER A 269 8.17 0.80 16.24
C SER A 269 7.38 -0.49 16.47
N TRP A 270 6.07 -0.37 16.65
CA TRP A 270 5.16 -1.51 16.69
C TRP A 270 4.96 -2.16 15.31
N VAL A 271 5.27 -1.43 14.23
CA VAL A 271 4.85 -1.76 12.86
C VAL A 271 5.52 -3.02 12.32
N GLY A 272 6.85 -3.09 12.35
CA GLY A 272 7.57 -4.26 11.85
C GLY A 272 7.22 -5.55 12.59
N PRO A 273 7.24 -5.56 13.94
CA PRO A 273 6.75 -6.69 14.72
C PRO A 273 5.32 -7.10 14.39
N ALA A 274 4.39 -6.14 14.26
CA ALA A 274 3.00 -6.43 13.94
C ALA A 274 2.84 -7.07 12.55
N ILE A 275 3.51 -6.54 11.52
CA ILE A 275 3.45 -7.10 10.17
C ILE A 275 3.89 -8.57 10.15
N ARG A 276 5.06 -8.88 10.72
CA ARG A 276 5.58 -10.26 10.74
C ARG A 276 4.66 -11.20 11.49
N GLU A 277 4.07 -10.71 12.57
CA GLU A 277 3.19 -11.48 13.43
C GLU A 277 1.82 -11.74 12.77
N TRP A 278 1.38 -10.87 11.87
CA TRP A 278 0.25 -11.12 10.97
C TRP A 278 0.58 -12.11 9.86
N GLU A 279 1.72 -11.92 9.17
CA GLU A 279 2.21 -12.84 8.12
C GLU A 279 2.34 -14.27 8.65
N ARG A 280 3.00 -14.44 9.81
CA ARG A 280 3.16 -15.74 10.49
C ARG A 280 1.82 -16.41 10.81
N ARG A 281 0.80 -15.64 11.21
CA ARG A 281 -0.54 -16.20 11.47
C ARG A 281 -1.21 -16.65 10.17
N ARG A 282 -1.12 -15.86 9.12
CA ARG A 282 -1.67 -16.21 7.81
C ARG A 282 -1.01 -17.47 7.24
N GLU A 283 0.31 -17.57 7.33
CA GLU A 283 1.06 -18.77 6.94
C GLU A 283 0.64 -20.00 7.75
N ALA A 284 0.52 -19.87 9.07
CA ALA A 284 0.08 -20.96 9.93
C ALA A 284 -1.35 -21.44 9.61
N ALA A 285 -2.26 -20.51 9.29
CA ALA A 285 -3.62 -20.85 8.86
C ALA A 285 -3.62 -21.59 7.52
N THR A 286 -2.80 -21.15 6.57
CA THR A 286 -2.71 -21.78 5.24
C THR A 286 -2.08 -23.18 5.30
N ALA A 287 -1.09 -23.38 6.17
CA ALA A 287 -0.44 -24.69 6.36
C ALA A 287 -1.34 -25.71 7.07
N ALA A 288 -2.36 -25.27 7.81
CA ALA A 288 -3.32 -26.15 8.48
C ALA A 288 -4.41 -26.67 7.51
N ASP A 289 -4.77 -25.86 6.49
CA ASP A 289 -5.82 -26.19 5.52
C ASP A 289 -5.46 -27.35 4.58
N ASP A 290 -4.17 -27.64 4.37
CA ASP A 290 -3.73 -28.77 3.53
C ASP A 290 -4.12 -30.15 4.14
N ASP A 291 -4.52 -30.20 5.42
CA ASP A 291 -4.92 -31.43 6.13
C ASP A 291 -6.39 -31.44 6.62
N SER A 292 -7.19 -30.39 6.40
CA SER A 292 -8.60 -30.30 6.87
C SER A 292 -9.60 -29.76 5.84
N ASP A 293 -10.75 -30.45 5.72
CA ASP A 293 -11.90 -30.12 4.86
C ASP A 293 -12.80 -28.99 5.44
N ASP A 294 -12.31 -28.28 6.46
CA ASP A 294 -12.97 -27.16 7.14
C ASP A 294 -12.07 -25.94 6.95
N GLY A 295 -12.60 -24.87 6.37
CA GLY A 295 -11.81 -23.80 5.75
C GLY A 295 -10.87 -23.03 6.69
N THR A 296 -10.08 -22.15 6.08
CA THR A 296 -9.02 -21.34 6.71
C THR A 296 -9.41 -20.78 8.08
N ASP A 297 -8.70 -21.20 9.12
CA ASP A 297 -8.89 -20.69 10.50
C ASP A 297 -8.49 -19.19 10.54
N VAL A 298 -9.48 -18.32 10.32
CA VAL A 298 -9.33 -16.87 10.44
C VAL A 298 -9.58 -16.50 11.90
N PRO A 299 -8.58 -15.95 12.62
CA PRO A 299 -8.78 -15.52 14.00
C PRO A 299 -9.68 -14.29 14.06
N PRO A 300 -10.36 -14.05 15.19
CA PRO A 300 -11.18 -12.86 15.36
C PRO A 300 -10.33 -11.59 15.32
N ALA A 301 -10.88 -10.49 14.79
CA ALA A 301 -10.17 -9.22 14.63
C ALA A 301 -9.57 -8.69 15.96
N SER A 302 -10.22 -9.02 17.09
CA SER A 302 -9.77 -8.67 18.44
C SER A 302 -8.35 -9.13 18.81
N VAL A 303 -7.76 -10.08 18.06
CA VAL A 303 -6.34 -10.46 18.19
C VAL A 303 -5.40 -9.27 17.92
N ALA A 304 -5.88 -8.25 17.20
CA ALA A 304 -5.15 -7.00 16.98
C ALA A 304 -4.71 -6.30 18.26
N ARG A 305 -5.42 -6.50 19.38
CA ARG A 305 -4.95 -5.98 20.68
C ARG A 305 -3.56 -6.49 21.03
N THR A 306 -3.35 -7.79 20.89
CA THR A 306 -2.05 -8.39 21.19
C THR A 306 -1.05 -8.22 20.05
N VAL A 307 -1.50 -8.06 18.80
CA VAL A 307 -0.60 -7.88 17.65
C VAL A 307 -0.12 -6.44 17.50
N GLU A 308 -0.95 -5.46 17.82
CA GLU A 308 -0.72 -4.04 17.55
C GLU A 308 -0.80 -3.19 18.83
N ASP A 309 -1.93 -3.20 19.55
CA ASP A 309 -2.17 -2.26 20.66
C ASP A 309 -1.17 -2.45 21.81
N ASP A 310 -0.94 -3.69 22.26
CA ASP A 310 0.01 -4.03 23.33
C ASP A 310 1.47 -3.68 22.96
N ARG A 311 1.74 -3.46 21.65
CA ARG A 311 3.04 -2.99 21.14
C ARG A 311 3.13 -1.48 21.01
N GLY A 312 2.08 -0.73 21.35
CA GLY A 312 2.05 0.73 21.30
C GLY A 312 1.43 1.31 20.03
N ALA A 313 0.63 0.52 19.29
CA ALA A 313 -0.16 1.07 18.20
C ALA A 313 -1.20 2.07 18.74
N PRO A 314 -1.41 3.23 18.09
CA PRO A 314 -2.42 4.20 18.53
C PRO A 314 -3.82 3.57 18.57
N GLU A 315 -4.59 3.91 19.61
CA GLU A 315 -5.97 3.45 19.77
C GLU A 315 -6.88 4.02 18.68
N THR A 316 -7.91 3.26 18.32
CA THR A 316 -8.99 3.74 17.45
C THR A 316 -10.32 3.69 18.22
N PRO A 317 -11.08 4.81 18.29
CA PRO A 317 -12.26 4.89 19.15
C PRO A 317 -13.50 4.17 18.58
N GLY A 318 -13.49 3.77 17.31
CA GLY A 318 -14.67 3.30 16.58
C GLY A 318 -15.49 4.45 16.00
N TRP A 319 -16.34 4.16 15.02
CA TRP A 319 -17.13 5.18 14.29
C TRP A 319 -18.24 5.80 15.14
N ASP A 320 -18.90 4.99 15.98
CA ASP A 320 -19.94 5.45 16.94
C ASP A 320 -19.47 6.60 17.86
N ALA A 321 -18.17 6.68 18.14
CA ALA A 321 -17.58 7.70 19.00
C ALA A 321 -17.23 9.00 18.26
N LEU A 322 -17.21 9.00 16.91
CA LEU A 322 -16.95 10.16 16.07
C LEU A 322 -18.24 10.87 15.62
N GLU A 323 -19.38 10.17 15.64
CA GLU A 323 -20.69 10.71 15.26
C GLU A 323 -21.45 11.41 16.42
N SER A 324 -20.87 11.46 17.62
CA SER A 324 -21.46 12.07 18.84
C SER A 324 -20.99 13.50 19.09
#